data_AF-A0A959L367-F1
#
_entry.id   AF-A0A959L367-F1
#
_cell.length_a   1.000
_cell.length_b   1.000
_cell.length_c   1.000
_cell.angle_alpha   90.00
_cell.angle_beta   90.00
_cell.angle_gamma   90.00
#
_symmetry.space_group_name_H-M   'P 1'
#
loop_
_entity.id
_entity.type
_entity.pdbx_description
1 polymer ?
#
loop_
_entity_poly.entity_id
_entity_poly.type
_entity_poly.pdbx_seq_one_letter_code
_entity_poly.pdbx_strand_id
1 'polypeptide(L)'
;MPSDTDQVIRVKVGLFYHRGAKHIGISFAYDADMLRRVRQLPGSRYSGTRRCWYIPNNDESWAAFLRADIPHTIVHQFDNTVRTFTNSDNDDIASPPVVIRQPAPPSEGTQRDSGIKVTQTKKTDADLASLNIEWNNRYFLVRLVYRKDHVAYLKALHGTWWNSKYGQWVVSASFENLEKLQSYFHYWEEDLYQRLEQLMRLRENPIILELYTSPEFTDYFMVKLRGFGADYDFLRHLSDRSYDKDRKIWKLPLRQNLIDRILQYYKLKGAKIVNRLAAKDAKEYHKQKPGISDWNKYFLRKVPKPYHEIMEEYMATLIRQNYSKSSVQSYTSAMIKYVHFLQGKPISKSTAEDVNHYLDSYADQPRSESFYNTIISAIKFYYEKVIFLPDFELDRIERPRKGKTLPTILSRGEVEKMLHCTKNLKHISMLYAIYSSGLRLSELLGLRLQDIHWDRDQILVKGGKGNKDRMVMLSQVLKEVMRMYVDQYKPVYWLFEGADQKHQYSDRSVQQVVRRAAKEAGILRKVTPHTLRHCFATHLLDGGTDIRYIQDLLGHKDIKTTLVYTHVTTRRISEITSPLDQLNLKNREDEKPKE
;
A
#
# COMPACT_ATOMS: atom_id res chain seq x y z
N MET A 1 55.88 -9.15 -10.94
CA MET A 1 56.04 -8.83 -12.37
C MET A 1 56.63 -10.06 -13.02
N PRO A 2 56.02 -10.69 -14.04
CA PRO A 2 54.89 -10.31 -14.91
C PRO A 2 53.59 -11.06 -14.50
N SER A 3 52.37 -10.85 -14.99
CA SER A 3 51.72 -9.89 -15.90
C SER A 3 50.22 -10.01 -15.62
N ASP A 4 49.53 -8.88 -15.42
CA ASP A 4 48.07 -8.80 -15.48
C ASP A 4 47.57 -9.55 -16.72
N THR A 5 46.80 -10.62 -16.52
CA THR A 5 46.18 -11.37 -17.62
C THR A 5 44.69 -11.08 -17.62
N ASP A 6 44.35 -10.07 -18.42
CA ASP A 6 43.15 -9.98 -19.26
C ASP A 6 41.83 -10.50 -18.66
N GLN A 7 41.10 -9.61 -17.98
CA GLN A 7 39.64 -9.62 -18.13
C GLN A 7 39.30 -9.29 -19.59
N VAL A 8 39.26 -10.31 -20.45
CA VAL A 8 38.77 -10.17 -21.83
C VAL A 8 37.34 -9.65 -21.77
N ILE A 9 37.16 -8.35 -22.07
CA ILE A 9 35.85 -7.71 -22.16
C ILE A 9 35.13 -8.32 -23.37
N ARG A 10 34.28 -9.32 -23.13
CA ARG A 10 33.56 -10.01 -24.20
C ARG A 10 32.32 -9.21 -24.63
N VAL A 11 32.36 -8.65 -25.84
CA VAL A 11 31.20 -8.03 -26.48
C VAL A 11 30.25 -9.13 -26.97
N LYS A 12 28.99 -9.11 -26.55
CA LYS A 12 27.96 -10.03 -27.06
C LYS A 12 27.33 -9.45 -28.30
N VAL A 13 27.22 -10.25 -29.37
CA VAL A 13 26.61 -9.84 -30.64
C VAL A 13 25.57 -10.86 -31.07
N GLY A 14 24.40 -10.40 -31.51
CA GLY A 14 23.35 -11.31 -31.96
C GLY A 14 22.18 -10.58 -32.62
N LEU A 15 21.38 -11.34 -33.36
CA LEU A 15 20.25 -10.79 -34.10
C LEU A 15 19.04 -10.60 -33.19
N PHE A 16 18.38 -9.44 -33.31
CA PHE A 16 17.13 -9.17 -32.63
C PHE A 16 16.19 -8.30 -33.48
N TYR A 17 14.90 -8.35 -33.16
CA TYR A 17 13.87 -7.57 -33.84
C TYR A 17 13.54 -6.31 -33.03
N HIS A 18 13.62 -5.14 -33.67
CA HIS A 18 13.35 -3.85 -33.03
C HIS A 18 12.86 -2.82 -34.05
N ARG A 19 11.80 -2.07 -33.68
CA ARG A 19 11.15 -1.07 -34.55
C ARG A 19 10.78 -1.59 -35.95
N GLY A 20 10.28 -2.83 -36.03
CA GLY A 20 9.78 -3.41 -37.28
C GLY A 20 10.84 -3.96 -38.24
N ALA A 21 12.12 -3.99 -37.84
CA ALA A 21 13.20 -4.55 -38.65
C ALA A 21 14.12 -5.44 -37.81
N LYS A 22 14.83 -6.37 -38.50
CA LYS A 22 15.92 -7.14 -37.89
C LYS A 22 17.17 -6.27 -37.79
N HIS A 23 17.81 -6.30 -36.64
CA HIS A 23 19.03 -5.56 -36.34
C HIS A 23 20.07 -6.48 -35.71
N ILE A 24 21.34 -6.10 -35.85
CA ILE A 24 22.45 -6.75 -35.14
C ILE A 24 22.66 -5.95 -33.85
N GLY A 25 22.43 -6.60 -32.72
CA GLY A 25 22.64 -6.03 -31.40
C GLY A 25 24.08 -6.22 -30.92
N ILE A 26 24.62 -5.22 -30.26
CA ILE A 26 25.97 -5.19 -29.69
C ILE A 26 25.84 -4.77 -28.22
N SER A 27 26.21 -5.66 -27.31
CA SER A 27 26.11 -5.46 -25.85
C SER A 27 27.45 -5.71 -25.18
N PHE A 28 27.90 -4.75 -24.39
CA PHE A 28 29.16 -4.79 -23.66
C PHE A 28 29.06 -3.97 -22.37
N ALA A 29 29.89 -4.28 -21.38
CA ALA A 29 30.05 -3.43 -20.20
C ALA A 29 30.63 -2.07 -20.63
N TYR A 30 30.36 -1.00 -19.88
CA TYR A 30 30.83 0.33 -20.28
C TYR A 30 32.36 0.34 -20.41
N ASP A 31 32.83 0.59 -21.62
CA ASP A 31 34.23 0.72 -21.99
C ASP A 31 34.34 1.86 -23.01
N ALA A 32 35.21 2.84 -22.73
CA ALA A 32 35.28 4.07 -23.51
C ALA A 32 35.82 3.84 -24.95
N ASP A 33 36.68 2.84 -25.15
CA ASP A 33 37.25 2.50 -26.44
C ASP A 33 36.25 1.71 -27.29
N MET A 34 35.57 0.73 -26.70
CA MET A 34 34.48 0.00 -27.36
C MET A 34 33.33 0.92 -27.73
N LEU A 35 32.98 1.88 -26.85
CA LEU A 35 31.95 2.87 -27.14
C LEU A 35 32.32 3.78 -28.32
N ARG A 36 33.59 4.21 -28.41
CA ARG A 36 34.09 4.98 -29.55
C ARG A 36 34.00 4.18 -30.85
N ARG A 37 34.46 2.93 -30.86
CA ARG A 37 34.41 2.05 -32.05
C ARG A 37 32.98 1.75 -32.49
N VAL A 38 32.07 1.43 -31.55
CA VAL A 38 30.66 1.11 -31.87
C VAL A 38 29.89 2.33 -32.39
N ARG A 39 30.23 3.55 -31.96
CA ARG A 39 29.61 4.78 -32.48
C ARG A 39 30.02 5.13 -33.92
N GLN A 40 31.20 4.67 -34.35
CA GLN A 40 31.70 4.90 -35.72
C GLN A 40 31.11 3.93 -36.75
N LEU A 41 30.38 2.89 -36.30
CA LEU A 41 29.74 1.94 -37.20
C LEU A 41 28.56 2.60 -37.96
N PRO A 42 28.42 2.31 -39.27
CA PRO A 42 27.35 2.89 -40.09
C PRO A 42 25.97 2.47 -39.56
N GLY A 43 25.12 3.46 -39.31
CA GLY A 43 23.76 3.25 -38.79
C GLY A 43 23.66 2.86 -37.31
N SER A 44 24.75 2.98 -36.54
CA SER A 44 24.79 2.66 -35.11
C SER A 44 23.86 3.54 -34.28
N ARG A 45 22.96 2.91 -33.51
CA ARG A 45 22.02 3.59 -32.61
C ARG A 45 21.93 2.86 -31.29
N TYR A 46 21.69 3.61 -30.22
CA TYR A 46 21.42 3.02 -28.91
C TYR A 46 19.91 2.78 -28.73
N SER A 47 19.52 1.58 -28.30
CA SER A 47 18.15 1.27 -27.88
C SER A 47 18.04 1.33 -26.36
N GLY A 48 17.35 2.34 -25.83
CA GLY A 48 17.08 2.43 -24.39
C GLY A 48 16.23 1.27 -23.86
N THR A 49 15.31 0.75 -24.66
CA THR A 49 14.44 -0.39 -24.33
C THR A 49 15.17 -1.73 -24.29
N ARG A 50 16.22 -1.93 -25.11
CA ARG A 50 17.01 -3.17 -25.14
C ARG A 50 18.37 -3.03 -24.44
N ARG A 51 18.68 -1.82 -23.97
CA ARG A 51 19.95 -1.43 -23.31
C ARG A 51 21.18 -1.91 -24.08
N CYS A 52 21.16 -1.80 -25.40
CA CYS A 52 22.25 -2.23 -26.29
C CYS A 52 22.42 -1.24 -27.45
N TRP A 53 23.60 -1.27 -28.06
CA TRP A 53 23.81 -0.66 -29.37
C TRP A 53 23.28 -1.60 -30.44
N TYR A 54 22.84 -1.05 -31.57
CA TYR A 54 22.43 -1.87 -32.70
C TYR A 54 22.73 -1.17 -34.03
N ILE A 55 23.01 -1.99 -35.04
CA ILE A 55 23.24 -1.59 -36.42
C ILE A 55 22.21 -2.27 -37.34
N PRO A 56 21.94 -1.73 -38.54
CA PRO A 56 21.11 -2.39 -39.54
C PRO A 56 21.64 -3.80 -39.87
N ASN A 57 20.73 -4.76 -40.08
CA ASN A 57 21.10 -6.10 -40.50
C ASN A 57 21.29 -6.16 -42.02
N ASN A 58 22.42 -5.63 -42.51
CA ASN A 58 22.84 -5.71 -43.91
C ASN A 58 24.35 -6.03 -43.99
N ASP A 59 24.79 -6.54 -45.14
CA ASP A 59 26.16 -7.03 -45.33
C ASP A 59 27.21 -5.93 -45.14
N GLU A 60 26.89 -4.69 -45.52
CA GLU A 60 27.76 -3.53 -45.37
C GLU A 60 28.02 -3.18 -43.89
N SER A 61 26.98 -3.17 -43.05
CA SER A 61 27.12 -2.90 -41.62
C SER A 61 27.85 -4.03 -40.90
N TRP A 62 27.64 -5.28 -41.33
CA TRP A 62 28.37 -6.44 -40.79
C TRP A 62 29.85 -6.42 -41.16
N ALA A 63 30.18 -6.11 -42.41
CA ALA A 63 31.57 -5.94 -42.84
C ALA A 63 32.26 -4.75 -42.14
N ALA A 64 31.54 -3.66 -41.88
CA ALA A 64 32.04 -2.55 -41.07
C ALA A 64 32.30 -2.95 -39.61
N PHE A 65 31.43 -3.78 -39.03
CA PHE A 65 31.62 -4.33 -37.68
C PHE A 65 32.87 -5.21 -37.58
N LEU A 66 33.10 -6.11 -38.55
CA LEU A 66 34.28 -6.98 -38.57
C LEU A 66 35.59 -6.18 -38.75
N ARG A 67 35.57 -5.10 -39.54
CA ARG A 67 36.73 -4.20 -39.71
C ARG A 67 37.07 -3.37 -38.47
N ALA A 68 36.13 -3.19 -37.54
CA ALA A 68 36.36 -2.43 -36.31
C ALA A 68 37.18 -3.21 -35.25
N ASP A 69 37.52 -4.47 -35.55
CA ASP A 69 38.36 -5.34 -34.72
C ASP A 69 37.91 -5.38 -33.25
N ILE A 70 36.62 -5.63 -33.05
CA ILE A 70 35.98 -5.68 -31.74
C ILE A 70 35.95 -7.14 -31.26
N PRO A 71 36.56 -7.48 -30.11
CA PRO A 71 36.54 -8.84 -29.58
C PRO A 71 35.11 -9.23 -29.16
N HIS A 72 34.49 -10.15 -29.89
CA HIS A 72 33.07 -10.47 -29.74
C HIS A 72 32.77 -11.96 -29.63
N THR A 73 31.60 -12.28 -29.06
CA THR A 73 31.02 -13.62 -29.01
C THR A 73 29.61 -13.57 -29.59
N ILE A 74 29.35 -14.41 -30.59
CA ILE A 74 28.04 -14.50 -31.24
C ILE A 74 27.09 -15.31 -30.35
N VAL A 75 25.91 -14.76 -30.07
CA VAL A 75 24.86 -15.41 -29.27
C VAL A 75 23.60 -15.66 -30.11
N HIS A 76 23.05 -16.87 -30.03
CA HIS A 76 21.87 -17.29 -30.79
C HIS A 76 20.56 -16.63 -30.31
N GLN A 77 20.50 -16.21 -29.05
CA GLN A 77 19.40 -15.42 -28.48
C GLN A 77 19.98 -14.16 -27.83
N PHE A 78 19.73 -13.01 -28.45
CA PHE A 78 20.22 -11.72 -27.95
C PHE A 78 19.29 -11.20 -26.85
N ASP A 79 19.46 -11.73 -25.63
CA ASP A 79 18.65 -11.35 -24.47
C ASP A 79 19.49 -10.59 -23.44
N ASN A 80 19.22 -9.29 -23.29
CA ASN A 80 19.96 -8.38 -22.43
C ASN A 80 19.21 -8.19 -21.10
N THR A 81 19.16 -9.24 -20.28
CA THR A 81 18.51 -9.21 -18.95
C THR A 81 19.48 -9.60 -17.82
N VAL A 82 20.60 -8.90 -17.63
CA VAL A 82 21.35 -8.99 -16.35
C VAL A 82 21.96 -7.64 -15.90
N ARG A 83 21.57 -7.28 -14.66
CA ARG A 83 22.22 -6.48 -13.59
C ARG A 83 23.42 -5.58 -13.95
N THR A 84 23.27 -4.28 -13.70
CA THR A 84 24.40 -3.36 -13.48
C THR A 84 24.88 -3.43 -12.04
N PHE A 85 26.11 -3.94 -11.84
CA PHE A 85 26.96 -3.60 -10.70
C PHE A 85 27.57 -2.20 -10.91
N THR A 86 27.88 -1.55 -9.79
CA THR A 86 28.35 -0.18 -9.62
C THR A 86 29.79 0.04 -10.08
N ASN A 87 30.11 1.25 -10.54
CA ASN A 87 31.26 2.01 -10.04
C ASN A 87 31.08 3.51 -10.29
N SER A 88 31.40 4.27 -9.24
CA SER A 88 31.80 5.67 -9.20
C SER A 88 33.13 5.83 -10.00
N ASP A 89 33.61 6.98 -10.47
CA ASP A 89 33.64 8.36 -9.95
C ASP A 89 33.82 9.36 -11.13
N ASN A 90 33.47 10.63 -10.86
CA ASN A 90 34.01 11.89 -11.41
C ASN A 90 33.68 12.29 -12.87
N ASP A 91 33.28 13.54 -13.21
CA ASP A 91 33.39 14.84 -12.54
C ASP A 91 32.21 15.81 -12.87
N ASP A 92 31.95 16.69 -11.89
CA ASP A 92 31.52 18.09 -11.94
C ASP A 92 30.21 18.55 -12.62
N ILE A 93 29.25 18.97 -11.79
CA ILE A 93 28.91 20.40 -11.54
C ILE A 93 28.20 20.52 -10.18
N ALA A 94 28.69 21.47 -9.39
CA ALA A 94 28.45 21.68 -7.97
C ALA A 94 26.99 21.96 -7.54
N SER A 95 26.67 21.54 -6.32
CA SER A 95 25.59 22.10 -5.48
C SER A 95 26.14 22.35 -4.08
N PRO A 96 25.77 23.45 -3.41
CA PRO A 96 25.81 23.50 -1.94
C PRO A 96 24.41 23.84 -1.36
N PRO A 97 24.20 23.80 -0.04
CA PRO A 97 23.83 22.61 0.71
C PRO A 97 22.45 22.75 1.40
N VAL A 98 21.90 21.64 1.91
CA VAL A 98 20.80 21.62 2.88
C VAL A 98 21.28 20.95 4.16
N VAL A 99 21.35 21.67 5.28
CA VAL A 99 21.32 21.08 6.63
C VAL A 99 20.33 21.83 7.54
N ILE A 100 19.39 21.01 7.99
CA ILE A 100 18.34 21.06 9.01
C ILE A 100 18.68 21.81 10.32
N ARG A 101 17.73 22.61 10.85
CA ARG A 101 17.18 22.57 12.24
C ARG A 101 16.11 23.66 12.49
N GLN A 102 14.98 23.27 13.11
CA GLN A 102 14.17 24.15 14.00
C GLN A 102 14.84 24.13 15.40
N PRO A 103 14.46 24.92 16.45
CA PRO A 103 13.40 25.97 16.59
C PRO A 103 13.82 27.24 17.41
N ALA A 104 13.01 28.32 17.35
CA ALA A 104 12.60 29.25 18.45
C ALA A 104 12.34 30.71 17.96
N PRO A 105 11.42 31.47 18.59
CA PRO A 105 10.89 32.78 18.17
C PRO A 105 11.73 33.95 18.78
N PRO A 106 11.30 35.24 18.78
CA PRO A 106 10.51 36.05 17.84
C PRO A 106 11.33 37.27 17.33
N SER A 107 11.19 37.70 16.07
CA SER A 107 11.45 39.12 15.71
C SER A 107 11.06 39.47 14.27
N GLU A 108 10.30 40.55 14.21
CA GLU A 108 10.17 41.59 13.18
C GLU A 108 10.78 41.35 11.79
N GLY A 109 9.91 41.38 10.78
CA GLY A 109 10.32 41.45 9.39
C GLY A 109 9.26 40.97 8.42
N THR A 110 8.07 41.57 8.44
CA THR A 110 7.03 41.29 7.44
C THR A 110 7.42 41.92 6.11
N GLN A 111 8.05 41.16 5.20
CA GLN A 111 8.01 41.49 3.77
C GLN A 111 6.72 40.95 3.16
N ARG A 112 6.04 41.86 2.46
CA ARG A 112 4.65 41.80 2.02
C ARG A 112 4.51 40.87 0.82
N ASP A 113 3.64 39.87 0.96
CA ASP A 113 3.04 39.16 -0.16
C ASP A 113 2.26 40.19 -1.00
N SER A 114 2.68 40.38 -2.25
CA SER A 114 2.09 41.31 -3.21
C SER A 114 0.71 40.79 -3.68
N GLY A 115 -0.30 40.99 -2.84
CA GLY A 115 -1.70 40.92 -3.25
C GLY A 115 -2.00 41.99 -4.29
N ILE A 116 -2.77 41.63 -5.31
CA ILE A 116 -3.35 42.61 -6.24
C ILE A 116 -4.22 43.55 -5.42
N LYS A 117 -3.78 44.80 -5.25
CA LYS A 117 -4.62 45.87 -4.69
C LYS A 117 -5.63 46.30 -5.74
N VAL A 118 -6.84 45.76 -5.65
CA VAL A 118 -7.99 46.31 -6.38
C VAL A 118 -8.53 47.46 -5.55
N THR A 119 -8.10 48.68 -5.86
CA THR A 119 -8.59 49.90 -5.22
C THR A 119 -9.48 50.62 -6.22
N GLN A 120 -10.75 50.83 -5.88
CA GLN A 120 -11.67 51.65 -6.68
C GLN A 120 -12.09 52.84 -5.82
N THR A 121 -11.83 54.06 -6.30
CA THR A 121 -12.29 55.27 -5.59
C THR A 121 -13.48 55.80 -6.37
N LYS A 122 -14.71 55.57 -5.88
CA LYS A 122 -15.90 56.16 -6.50
C LYS A 122 -16.06 57.60 -6.01
N LYS A 123 -16.06 58.57 -6.93
CA LYS A 123 -16.50 59.95 -6.72
C LYS A 123 -17.91 60.10 -7.28
N THR A 124 -18.94 59.84 -6.49
CA THR A 124 -20.31 60.42 -6.61
C THR A 124 -21.25 59.80 -5.57
N ASP A 125 -21.19 60.34 -4.36
CA ASP A 125 -22.31 60.62 -3.44
C ASP A 125 -21.67 61.26 -2.21
N ALA A 126 -22.23 62.36 -1.70
CA ALA A 126 -21.63 63.12 -0.59
C ALA A 126 -21.42 62.27 0.68
N ASP A 127 -22.16 61.16 0.80
CA ASP A 127 -22.14 60.23 1.94
C ASP A 127 -21.10 59.08 1.85
N LEU A 128 -20.56 58.78 0.67
CA LEU A 128 -19.64 57.62 0.46
C LEU A 128 -18.23 58.02 0.05
N ALA A 129 -17.93 59.33 -0.02
CA ALA A 129 -16.65 59.87 -0.50
C ALA A 129 -15.38 59.44 0.30
N SER A 130 -15.55 58.80 1.47
CA SER A 130 -14.47 58.33 2.34
C SER A 130 -14.38 56.81 2.47
N LEU A 131 -15.28 56.05 1.82
CA LEU A 131 -15.26 54.59 1.86
C LEU A 131 -14.13 54.08 0.98
N ASN A 132 -13.23 53.28 1.57
CA ASN A 132 -12.20 52.57 0.83
C ASN A 132 -12.15 51.11 1.31
N ILE A 133 -12.44 50.19 0.39
CA ILE A 133 -12.34 48.74 0.61
C ILE A 133 -11.15 48.21 -0.17
N GLU A 134 -10.08 47.82 0.54
CA GLU A 134 -8.91 47.13 -0.04
C GLU A 134 -9.04 45.61 0.19
N TRP A 135 -8.73 44.80 -0.82
CA TRP A 135 -8.68 43.33 -0.68
C TRP A 135 -7.24 42.83 -0.67
N ASN A 136 -6.89 41.93 0.26
CA ASN A 136 -5.54 41.37 0.39
C ASN A 136 -5.49 39.82 0.37
N ASN A 137 -6.33 39.19 -0.45
CA ASN A 137 -6.54 37.73 -0.56
C ASN A 137 -7.11 37.04 0.69
N ARG A 138 -6.87 37.52 1.91
CA ARG A 138 -7.39 36.94 3.16
C ARG A 138 -8.47 37.78 3.80
N TYR A 139 -8.42 39.10 3.63
CA TYR A 139 -9.34 40.04 4.27
C TYR A 139 -9.78 41.15 3.30
N PHE A 140 -10.97 41.69 3.56
CA PHE A 140 -11.36 43.02 3.12
C PHE A 140 -11.01 44.02 4.23
N LEU A 141 -10.24 45.03 3.87
CA LEU A 141 -9.83 46.13 4.73
C LEU A 141 -10.75 47.31 4.41
N VAL A 142 -11.70 47.59 5.29
CA VAL A 142 -12.70 48.63 5.09
C VAL A 142 -12.34 49.86 5.92
N ARG A 143 -12.06 50.98 5.26
CA ARG A 143 -11.94 52.30 5.88
C ARG A 143 -13.18 53.12 5.53
N LEU A 144 -13.82 53.67 6.55
CA LEU A 144 -14.99 54.54 6.41
C LEU A 144 -15.07 55.50 7.59
N VAL A 145 -15.74 56.64 7.42
CA VAL A 145 -16.02 57.59 8.50
C VAL A 145 -16.98 56.96 9.50
N TYR A 146 -16.72 57.17 10.80
CA TYR A 146 -17.51 56.58 11.87
C TYR A 146 -18.99 56.98 11.78
N ARG A 147 -19.84 55.98 11.52
CA ARG A 147 -21.30 56.04 11.69
C ARG A 147 -21.76 54.77 12.39
N LYS A 148 -22.73 54.93 13.30
CA LYS A 148 -23.23 53.84 14.15
C LYS A 148 -23.77 52.66 13.32
N ASP A 149 -24.45 52.96 12.21
CA ASP A 149 -25.14 51.95 11.40
C ASP A 149 -24.16 51.12 10.56
N HIS A 150 -23.18 51.74 9.91
CA HIS A 150 -22.13 51.02 9.16
C HIS A 150 -21.25 50.16 10.09
N VAL A 151 -20.95 50.66 11.30
CA VAL A 151 -20.18 49.89 12.29
C VAL A 151 -20.99 48.70 12.82
N ALA A 152 -22.28 48.87 13.09
CA ALA A 152 -23.16 47.79 13.50
C ALA A 152 -23.25 46.70 12.41
N TYR A 153 -23.38 47.11 11.15
CA TYR A 153 -23.39 46.21 10.00
C TYR A 153 -22.08 45.41 9.87
N LEU A 154 -20.92 46.09 9.89
CA LEU A 154 -19.63 45.42 9.79
C LEU A 154 -19.38 44.43 10.94
N LYS A 155 -19.79 44.78 12.17
CA LYS A 155 -19.70 43.86 13.32
C LYS A 155 -20.56 42.59 13.16
N ALA A 156 -21.64 42.65 12.39
CA ALA A 156 -22.51 41.51 12.12
C ALA A 156 -21.94 40.56 11.05
N LEU A 157 -20.93 40.97 10.28
CA LEU A 157 -20.29 40.14 9.26
C LEU A 157 -19.35 39.09 9.89
N HIS A 158 -19.32 37.89 9.29
CA HIS A 158 -18.56 36.76 9.82
C HIS A 158 -17.03 37.04 9.79
N GLY A 159 -16.37 36.85 10.94
CA GLY A 159 -14.91 37.01 11.05
C GLY A 159 -14.44 38.46 10.89
N THR A 160 -15.18 39.42 11.46
CA THR A 160 -14.86 40.85 11.41
C THR A 160 -14.29 41.36 12.73
N TRP A 161 -13.25 42.21 12.66
CA TRP A 161 -12.72 42.91 13.83
C TRP A 161 -12.16 44.29 13.47
N TRP A 162 -12.00 45.15 14.48
CA TRP A 162 -11.40 46.47 14.32
C TRP A 162 -9.88 46.41 14.49
N ASN A 163 -9.13 47.00 13.56
CA ASN A 163 -7.70 47.17 13.66
C ASN A 163 -7.36 48.62 14.05
N SER A 164 -7.11 48.84 15.35
CA SER A 164 -6.83 50.16 15.92
C SER A 164 -5.54 50.81 15.41
N LYS A 165 -4.53 50.00 15.02
CA LYS A 165 -3.22 50.49 14.53
C LYS A 165 -3.32 51.19 13.18
N TYR A 166 -4.26 50.77 12.33
CA TYR A 166 -4.42 51.28 10.97
C TYR A 166 -5.77 51.97 10.72
N GLY A 167 -6.59 52.11 11.77
CA GLY A 167 -7.90 52.77 11.70
C GLY A 167 -8.85 52.13 10.67
N GLN A 168 -8.89 50.80 10.58
CA GLN A 168 -9.66 50.09 9.56
C GLN A 168 -10.32 48.82 10.10
N TRP A 169 -11.47 48.46 9.54
CA TRP A 169 -12.13 47.19 9.80
C TRP A 169 -11.52 46.08 8.95
N VAL A 170 -11.31 44.92 9.54
CA VAL A 170 -10.82 43.73 8.86
C VAL A 170 -11.94 42.71 8.83
N VAL A 171 -12.43 42.40 7.64
CA VAL A 171 -13.50 41.42 7.39
C VAL A 171 -12.91 40.20 6.71
N SER A 172 -13.24 38.99 7.16
CA SER A 172 -12.79 37.77 6.47
C SER A 172 -13.24 37.76 5.01
N ALA A 173 -12.31 37.52 4.09
CA ALA A 173 -12.57 37.63 2.66
C ALA A 173 -13.30 36.37 2.16
N SER A 174 -14.59 36.22 2.41
CA SER A 174 -15.41 35.12 1.89
C SER A 174 -16.38 35.58 0.80
N PHE A 175 -16.89 34.64 -0.01
CA PHE A 175 -17.93 34.96 -1.00
C PHE A 175 -19.16 35.60 -0.34
N GLU A 176 -19.61 35.04 0.79
CA GLU A 176 -20.74 35.57 1.56
C GLU A 176 -20.49 37.00 2.05
N ASN A 177 -19.27 37.31 2.52
CA ASN A 177 -18.94 38.65 2.97
C ASN A 177 -18.76 39.63 1.80
N LEU A 178 -18.28 39.18 0.63
CA LEU A 178 -18.22 40.00 -0.59
C LEU A 178 -19.63 40.40 -1.04
N GLU A 179 -20.57 39.45 -1.09
CA GLU A 179 -21.97 39.68 -1.45
C GLU A 179 -22.65 40.64 -0.45
N LYS A 180 -22.42 40.46 0.85
CA LYS A 180 -22.92 41.36 1.91
C LYS A 180 -22.29 42.75 1.85
N LEU A 181 -21.01 42.86 1.52
CA LEU A 181 -20.35 44.17 1.37
C LEU A 181 -20.86 44.89 0.12
N GLN A 182 -21.05 44.18 -1.00
CA GLN A 182 -21.56 44.75 -2.24
C GLN A 182 -23.03 45.17 -2.13
N SER A 183 -23.89 44.33 -1.55
CA SER A 183 -25.32 44.64 -1.37
C SER A 183 -25.57 45.83 -0.43
N TYR A 184 -24.68 46.08 0.53
CA TYR A 184 -24.83 47.19 1.47
C TYR A 184 -24.16 48.48 0.97
N PHE A 185 -22.93 48.39 0.46
CA PHE A 185 -22.15 49.57 0.07
C PHE A 185 -22.17 49.88 -1.43
N HIS A 186 -22.62 48.95 -2.28
CA HIS A 186 -22.62 49.08 -3.75
C HIS A 186 -21.29 49.60 -4.31
N TYR A 187 -20.20 49.12 -3.70
CA TYR A 187 -18.88 49.73 -3.80
C TYR A 187 -18.16 49.38 -5.11
N TRP A 188 -18.18 48.10 -5.50
CA TRP A 188 -17.50 47.65 -6.71
C TRP A 188 -18.40 47.87 -7.94
N GLU A 189 -17.81 48.33 -9.04
CA GLU A 189 -18.46 48.26 -10.35
C GLU A 189 -18.68 46.80 -10.77
N GLU A 190 -19.70 46.55 -11.60
CA GLU A 190 -20.16 45.23 -12.02
C GLU A 190 -19.00 44.32 -12.46
N ASP A 191 -18.10 44.82 -13.32
CA ASP A 191 -16.96 44.06 -13.85
C ASP A 191 -15.92 43.68 -12.76
N LEU A 192 -15.67 44.58 -11.81
CA LEU A 192 -14.73 44.35 -10.71
C LEU A 192 -15.33 43.42 -9.66
N TYR A 193 -16.64 43.56 -9.38
CA TYR A 193 -17.38 42.65 -8.52
C TYR A 193 -17.36 41.23 -9.09
N GLN A 194 -17.69 41.05 -10.37
CA GLN A 194 -17.65 39.76 -11.04
C GLN A 194 -16.25 39.12 -10.98
N ARG A 195 -15.19 39.91 -11.17
CA ARG A 195 -13.80 39.44 -11.05
C ARG A 195 -13.45 39.01 -9.63
N LEU A 196 -13.84 39.78 -8.61
CA LEU A 196 -13.63 39.44 -7.20
C LEU A 196 -14.44 38.21 -6.79
N GLU A 197 -15.69 38.10 -7.24
CA GLU A 197 -16.56 36.95 -7.02
C GLU A 197 -15.91 35.68 -7.59
N GLN A 198 -15.45 35.73 -8.84
CA GLN A 198 -14.76 34.59 -9.46
C GLN A 198 -13.50 34.18 -8.67
N LEU A 199 -12.65 35.14 -8.30
CA LEU A 199 -11.43 34.87 -7.54
C LEU A 199 -11.71 34.26 -6.17
N MET A 200 -12.76 34.73 -5.49
CA MET A 200 -13.17 34.20 -4.18
C MET A 200 -13.76 32.81 -4.27
N ARG A 201 -14.65 32.57 -5.24
CA ARG A 201 -15.24 31.25 -5.45
C ARG A 201 -14.20 30.22 -5.90
N LEU A 202 -13.21 30.60 -6.70
CA LEU A 202 -12.06 29.74 -7.03
C LEU A 202 -11.20 29.41 -5.81
N ARG A 203 -11.07 30.34 -4.85
CA ARG A 203 -10.31 30.12 -3.61
C ARG A 203 -11.07 29.21 -2.64
N GLU A 204 -12.38 29.40 -2.49
CA GLU A 204 -13.23 28.62 -1.59
C GLU A 204 -13.58 27.24 -2.15
N ASN A 205 -13.73 27.11 -3.47
CA ASN A 205 -14.09 25.87 -4.14
C ASN A 205 -13.23 25.68 -5.41
N PRO A 206 -11.93 25.38 -5.27
CA PRO A 206 -11.03 25.25 -6.40
C PRO A 206 -11.47 24.13 -7.34
N ILE A 207 -11.15 24.27 -8.62
CA ILE A 207 -11.34 23.20 -9.60
C ILE A 207 -10.41 22.04 -9.21
N ILE A 208 -10.98 20.88 -8.92
CA ILE A 208 -10.27 19.65 -8.59
C ILE A 208 -10.57 18.63 -9.67
N LEU A 209 -9.51 18.15 -10.31
CA LEU A 209 -9.55 17.05 -11.25
C LEU A 209 -8.99 15.81 -10.56
N GLU A 210 -9.82 14.80 -10.36
CA GLU A 210 -9.41 13.52 -9.82
C GLU A 210 -9.48 12.42 -10.89
N LEU A 211 -8.40 11.66 -11.05
CA LEU A 211 -8.33 10.51 -11.94
C LEU A 211 -8.07 9.26 -11.10
N TYR A 212 -8.82 8.18 -11.30
CA TYR A 212 -8.63 6.93 -10.57
C TYR A 212 -9.16 5.74 -11.39
N THR A 213 -8.69 4.53 -11.11
CA THR A 213 -9.22 3.31 -11.74
C THR A 213 -10.31 2.68 -10.87
N SER A 214 -11.23 1.95 -11.50
CA SER A 214 -12.18 1.08 -10.80
C SER A 214 -11.75 -0.34 -11.08
N PRO A 215 -11.68 -1.22 -10.09
CA PRO A 215 -11.48 -2.63 -10.37
C PRO A 215 -12.65 -3.26 -11.11
N GLU A 216 -13.84 -2.63 -11.13
CA GLU A 216 -14.96 -3.09 -11.96
C GLU A 216 -14.72 -2.85 -13.45
N PHE A 217 -13.83 -1.92 -13.80
CA PHE A 217 -13.57 -1.51 -15.18
C PHE A 217 -12.07 -1.43 -15.43
N THR A 218 -11.43 -2.59 -15.59
CA THR A 218 -9.97 -2.69 -15.77
C THR A 218 -9.45 -1.92 -16.99
N ASP A 219 -10.25 -1.82 -18.04
CA ASP A 219 -9.88 -1.16 -19.30
C ASP A 219 -10.24 0.34 -19.32
N TYR A 220 -10.77 0.87 -18.22
CA TYR A 220 -11.23 2.25 -18.12
C TYR A 220 -10.62 2.94 -16.89
N PHE A 221 -10.56 4.27 -16.95
CA PHE A 221 -10.33 5.11 -15.80
C PHE A 221 -11.49 6.08 -15.63
N MET A 222 -11.68 6.53 -14.40
CA MET A 222 -12.72 7.48 -14.06
C MET A 222 -12.12 8.85 -13.83
N VAL A 223 -12.82 9.85 -14.35
CA VAL A 223 -12.51 11.26 -14.18
C VAL A 223 -13.64 11.92 -13.42
N LYS A 224 -13.28 12.51 -12.28
CA LYS A 224 -14.18 13.30 -11.46
C LYS A 224 -13.70 14.74 -11.43
N LEU A 225 -14.53 15.62 -11.97
CA LEU A 225 -14.29 17.06 -11.95
C LEU A 225 -15.24 17.68 -10.93
N ARG A 226 -14.70 18.52 -10.04
CA ARG A 226 -15.45 19.26 -9.01
C ARG A 226 -14.86 20.66 -8.88
N GLY A 227 -15.60 21.57 -8.24
CA GLY A 227 -15.16 22.94 -8.04
C GLY A 227 -15.99 23.95 -8.83
N PHE A 228 -15.87 25.22 -8.45
CA PHE A 228 -16.53 26.32 -9.13
C PHE A 228 -15.86 26.60 -10.49
N GLY A 229 -16.64 26.81 -11.54
CA GLY A 229 -16.11 27.02 -12.90
C GLY A 229 -15.51 25.77 -13.55
N ALA A 230 -15.80 24.59 -13.01
CA ALA A 230 -15.40 23.31 -13.60
C ALA A 230 -15.95 23.17 -15.03
N ASP A 231 -15.05 23.23 -16.01
CA ASP A 231 -15.40 23.08 -17.41
C ASP A 231 -15.52 21.60 -17.79
N TYR A 232 -16.73 21.19 -18.17
CA TYR A 232 -17.01 19.81 -18.61
C TYR A 232 -16.96 19.64 -20.13
N ASP A 233 -16.84 20.72 -20.91
CA ASP A 233 -16.96 20.69 -22.35
C ASP A 233 -15.85 19.88 -22.98
N PHE A 234 -14.62 19.99 -22.47
CA PHE A 234 -13.53 19.12 -22.91
C PHE A 234 -13.88 17.63 -22.77
N LEU A 235 -14.38 17.21 -21.60
CA LEU A 235 -14.77 15.82 -21.36
C LEU A 235 -15.98 15.40 -22.22
N ARG A 236 -16.92 16.31 -22.45
CA ARG A 236 -18.10 16.09 -23.32
C ARG A 236 -17.76 15.92 -24.79
N HIS A 237 -16.58 16.33 -25.26
CA HIS A 237 -16.20 16.17 -26.66
C HIS A 237 -15.26 14.98 -26.90
N LEU A 238 -14.89 14.21 -25.86
CA LEU A 238 -14.07 13.01 -26.00
C LEU A 238 -14.85 11.85 -26.64
N SER A 239 -14.22 11.11 -27.56
CA SER A 239 -14.79 9.86 -28.10
C SER A 239 -14.78 8.75 -27.06
N ASP A 240 -15.70 7.77 -27.18
CA ASP A 240 -15.75 6.55 -26.35
C ASP A 240 -15.95 6.79 -24.84
N ARG A 241 -16.67 7.86 -24.48
CA ARG A 241 -16.96 8.21 -23.08
C ARG A 241 -18.31 7.66 -22.62
N SER A 242 -18.42 7.37 -21.33
CA SER A 242 -19.70 7.11 -20.65
C SER A 242 -19.79 7.97 -19.38
N TYR A 243 -20.98 8.45 -19.02
CA TYR A 243 -21.18 9.27 -17.83
C TYR A 243 -22.10 8.56 -16.84
N ASP A 244 -21.61 8.33 -15.64
CA ASP A 244 -22.40 7.81 -14.52
C ASP A 244 -22.99 9.01 -13.77
N LYS A 245 -24.32 9.17 -13.90
CA LYS A 245 -25.07 10.28 -13.31
C LYS A 245 -25.10 10.22 -11.78
N ASP A 246 -25.19 9.02 -11.21
CA ASP A 246 -25.34 8.81 -9.77
C ASP A 246 -24.03 9.16 -9.05
N ARG A 247 -22.91 8.70 -9.61
CA ARG A 247 -21.58 8.95 -9.04
C ARG A 247 -20.99 10.30 -9.48
N LYS A 248 -21.58 10.93 -10.50
CA LYS A 248 -21.11 12.15 -11.20
C LYS A 248 -19.67 11.98 -11.69
N ILE A 249 -19.42 10.93 -12.46
CA ILE A 249 -18.09 10.57 -12.96
C ILE A 249 -18.13 10.24 -14.45
N TRP A 250 -17.06 10.60 -15.15
CA TRP A 250 -16.81 10.20 -16.53
C TRP A 250 -15.98 8.94 -16.56
N LYS A 251 -16.43 7.94 -17.32
CA LYS A 251 -15.70 6.70 -17.62
C LYS A 251 -15.07 6.83 -19.00
N LEU A 252 -13.75 6.64 -19.09
CA LEU A 252 -12.95 6.84 -20.29
C LEU A 252 -11.98 5.66 -20.51
N PRO A 253 -11.66 5.27 -21.76
CA PRO A 253 -10.75 4.15 -22.02
C PRO A 253 -9.33 4.44 -21.53
N LEU A 254 -8.69 3.48 -20.88
CA LEU A 254 -7.36 3.62 -20.28
C LEU A 254 -6.26 3.74 -21.35
N ARG A 255 -6.04 4.95 -21.86
CA ARG A 255 -5.01 5.29 -22.85
C ARG A 255 -4.11 6.42 -22.32
N GLN A 256 -2.79 6.22 -22.35
CA GLN A 256 -1.84 7.18 -21.78
C GLN A 256 -1.93 8.56 -22.43
N ASN A 257 -2.05 8.60 -23.77
CA ASN A 257 -2.23 9.86 -24.51
C ASN A 257 -3.49 10.64 -24.10
N LEU A 258 -4.58 9.94 -23.77
CA LEU A 258 -5.82 10.55 -23.32
C LEU A 258 -5.67 11.13 -21.91
N ILE A 259 -5.02 10.39 -21.02
CA ILE A 259 -4.68 10.84 -19.66
C ILE A 259 -3.82 12.11 -19.74
N ASP A 260 -2.74 12.09 -20.52
CA ASP A 260 -1.81 13.22 -20.65
C ASP A 260 -2.52 14.46 -21.20
N ARG A 261 -3.41 14.30 -22.20
CA ARG A 261 -4.23 15.39 -22.76
C ARG A 261 -5.17 16.00 -21.71
N ILE A 262 -5.86 15.17 -20.94
CA ILE A 262 -6.77 15.64 -19.87
C ILE A 262 -5.96 16.39 -18.80
N LEU A 263 -4.85 15.81 -18.35
CA LEU A 263 -3.98 16.43 -17.35
C LEU A 263 -3.44 17.79 -17.84
N GLN A 264 -2.97 17.87 -19.08
CA GLN A 264 -2.47 19.11 -19.67
C GLN A 264 -3.57 20.17 -19.76
N TYR A 265 -4.76 19.81 -20.25
CA TYR A 265 -5.88 20.75 -20.42
C TYR A 265 -6.30 21.39 -19.09
N TYR A 266 -6.54 20.58 -18.06
CA TYR A 266 -6.98 21.09 -16.76
C TYR A 266 -5.85 21.72 -15.94
N LYS A 267 -4.59 21.34 -16.17
CA LYS A 267 -3.43 22.03 -15.59
C LYS A 267 -3.34 23.47 -16.09
N LEU A 268 -3.58 23.71 -17.38
CA LEU A 268 -3.63 25.07 -17.95
C LEU A 268 -4.76 25.92 -17.38
N LYS A 269 -5.88 25.30 -17.01
CA LYS A 269 -7.01 25.97 -16.34
C LYS A 269 -6.84 26.14 -14.82
N GLY A 270 -5.66 25.85 -14.28
CA GLY A 270 -5.36 26.01 -12.86
C GLY A 270 -6.05 24.98 -11.95
N ALA A 271 -6.52 23.86 -12.48
CA ALA A 271 -7.12 22.82 -11.67
C ALA A 271 -6.08 22.14 -10.77
N LYS A 272 -6.46 21.86 -9.52
CA LYS A 272 -5.69 20.99 -8.63
C LYS A 272 -5.85 19.54 -9.09
N ILE A 273 -4.78 18.94 -9.54
CA ILE A 273 -4.76 17.57 -10.06
C ILE A 273 -4.49 16.58 -8.93
N VAL A 274 -5.38 15.60 -8.78
CA VAL A 274 -5.23 14.45 -7.90
C VAL A 274 -5.21 13.19 -8.77
N ASN A 275 -4.02 12.82 -9.23
CA ASN A 275 -3.84 11.64 -10.06
C ASN A 275 -3.65 10.40 -9.17
N ARG A 276 -4.64 9.51 -9.16
CA ARG A 276 -4.69 8.24 -8.42
C ARG A 276 -4.61 7.04 -9.36
N LEU A 277 -4.08 7.22 -10.56
CA LEU A 277 -3.77 6.10 -11.46
C LEU A 277 -2.47 5.46 -10.98
N ALA A 278 -2.43 4.13 -10.89
CA ALA A 278 -1.22 3.43 -10.48
C ALA A 278 -0.09 3.73 -11.48
N ALA A 279 1.02 4.30 -10.98
CA ALA A 279 2.25 4.35 -11.76
C ALA A 279 2.66 2.91 -12.10
N LYS A 280 3.03 2.62 -13.36
CA LYS A 280 3.48 1.28 -13.77
C LYS A 280 4.64 0.75 -12.91
N ASP A 281 5.38 1.64 -12.27
CA ASP A 281 6.43 1.29 -11.32
C ASP A 281 5.88 1.17 -9.89
N ALA A 282 5.60 -0.05 -9.45
CA ALA A 282 5.24 -0.40 -8.07
C ALA A 282 6.29 0.01 -7.00
N LYS A 283 7.42 0.61 -7.40
CA LYS A 283 8.51 1.06 -6.53
C LYS A 283 8.04 2.00 -5.42
N GLU A 284 7.02 2.82 -5.67
CA GLU A 284 6.51 3.78 -4.68
C GLU A 284 5.54 3.14 -3.65
N TYR A 285 4.94 1.98 -3.97
CA TYR A 285 3.92 1.32 -3.14
C TYR A 285 4.45 0.19 -2.24
N HIS A 286 5.77 0.02 -2.20
CA HIS A 286 6.41 -0.93 -1.31
C HIS A 286 6.86 -0.26 -0.03
N LYS A 287 6.44 -0.80 1.12
CA LYS A 287 7.14 -0.58 2.38
C LYS A 287 8.58 -1.02 2.13
N GLN A 288 9.55 -0.10 2.09
CA GLN A 288 10.96 -0.45 2.19
C GLN A 288 11.14 -1.09 3.56
N LYS A 289 10.87 -2.40 3.64
CA LYS A 289 11.21 -3.19 4.81
C LYS A 289 12.73 -3.16 4.88
N PRO A 290 13.33 -2.82 6.03
CA PRO A 290 14.77 -2.69 6.13
C PRO A 290 15.43 -3.93 5.53
N GLY A 291 16.49 -3.70 4.75
CA GLY A 291 17.19 -4.74 4.05
C GLY A 291 17.78 -5.76 5.02
N ILE A 292 18.18 -6.92 4.50
CA ILE A 292 18.89 -7.94 5.30
C ILE A 292 20.11 -7.34 6.00
N SER A 293 20.84 -6.45 5.32
CA SER A 293 21.98 -5.72 5.89
C SER A 293 21.60 -4.83 7.08
N ASP A 294 20.47 -4.13 7.01
CA ASP A 294 19.98 -3.27 8.11
C ASP A 294 19.59 -4.10 9.33
N TRP A 295 19.06 -5.30 9.10
CA TRP A 295 18.68 -6.22 10.17
C TRP A 295 19.86 -6.83 10.88
N ASN A 296 20.88 -7.25 10.13
CA ASN A 296 22.11 -7.75 10.71
C ASN A 296 22.72 -6.69 11.63
N LYS A 297 22.86 -5.44 11.15
CA LYS A 297 23.34 -4.32 11.99
C LYS A 297 22.48 -4.10 13.24
N TYR A 298 21.15 -4.11 13.09
CA TYR A 298 20.23 -3.92 14.21
C TYR A 298 20.36 -5.01 15.28
N PHE A 299 20.43 -6.27 14.88
CA PHE A 299 20.53 -7.40 15.79
C PHE A 299 21.92 -7.51 16.42
N LEU A 300 22.98 -7.34 15.64
CA LEU A 300 24.37 -7.41 16.13
C LEU A 300 24.66 -6.38 17.22
N ARG A 301 24.06 -5.18 17.15
CA ARG A 301 24.16 -4.18 18.22
C ARG A 301 23.65 -4.69 19.58
N LYS A 302 22.77 -5.68 19.59
CA LYS A 302 22.19 -6.28 20.80
C LYS A 302 22.91 -7.55 21.25
N VAL A 303 23.93 -8.01 20.52
CA VAL A 303 24.66 -9.23 20.81
C VAL A 303 26.00 -8.86 21.47
N PRO A 304 26.48 -9.60 22.49
CA PRO A 304 27.84 -9.43 22.99
C PRO A 304 28.87 -9.75 21.88
N LYS A 305 29.96 -8.98 21.82
CA LYS A 305 30.99 -9.08 20.76
C LYS A 305 31.47 -10.51 20.45
N PRO A 306 31.70 -11.40 21.44
CA PRO A 306 32.17 -12.77 21.17
C PRO A 306 31.24 -13.63 20.32
N TYR A 307 29.96 -13.24 20.18
CA TYR A 307 28.96 -14.02 19.43
C TYR A 307 28.56 -13.36 18.11
N HIS A 308 29.20 -12.27 17.69
CA HIS A 308 28.83 -11.54 16.47
C HIS A 308 28.93 -12.43 15.22
N GLU A 309 30.08 -13.06 15.01
CA GLU A 309 30.33 -13.95 13.86
C GLU A 309 29.34 -15.13 13.83
N ILE A 310 29.09 -15.74 14.99
CA ILE A 310 28.13 -16.84 15.14
C ILE A 310 26.71 -16.40 14.75
N MET A 311 26.30 -15.21 15.20
CA MET A 311 24.97 -14.67 14.92
C MET A 311 24.82 -14.22 13.47
N GLU A 312 25.89 -13.75 12.83
CA GLU A 312 25.90 -13.46 11.38
C GLU A 312 25.64 -14.73 10.57
N GLU A 313 26.36 -15.81 10.85
CA GLU A 313 26.18 -17.09 10.14
C GLU A 313 24.81 -17.73 10.44
N TYR A 314 24.30 -17.58 11.67
CA TYR A 314 22.94 -18.01 12.03
C TYR A 314 21.88 -17.29 11.20
N MET A 315 21.97 -15.95 11.11
CA MET A 315 21.03 -15.15 10.32
C MET A 315 21.17 -15.45 8.82
N ALA A 316 22.40 -15.58 8.31
CA ALA A 316 22.67 -15.95 6.93
C ALA A 316 22.06 -17.32 6.58
N THR A 317 22.18 -18.29 7.47
CA THR A 317 21.62 -19.64 7.27
C THR A 317 20.09 -19.65 7.25
N LEU A 318 19.43 -18.90 8.14
CA LEU A 318 17.97 -18.73 8.08
C LEU A 318 17.52 -18.15 6.74
N ILE A 319 18.25 -17.16 6.23
CA ILE A 319 17.96 -16.52 4.95
C ILE A 319 18.20 -17.47 3.78
N ARG A 320 19.32 -18.23 3.78
CA ARG A 320 19.63 -19.23 2.75
C ARG A 320 18.56 -20.32 2.67
N GLN A 321 17.99 -20.72 3.81
CA GLN A 321 16.87 -21.68 3.87
C GLN A 321 15.49 -21.05 3.58
N ASN A 322 15.46 -19.79 3.11
CA ASN A 322 14.24 -19.10 2.68
C ASN A 322 13.19 -18.95 3.80
N TYR A 323 13.64 -18.75 5.04
CA TYR A 323 12.74 -18.43 6.15
C TYR A 323 12.08 -17.07 5.94
N SER A 324 10.81 -16.95 6.37
CA SER A 324 10.11 -15.67 6.31
C SER A 324 10.79 -14.61 7.18
N LYS A 325 10.71 -13.33 6.80
CA LYS A 325 11.28 -12.22 7.57
C LYS A 325 10.85 -12.24 9.04
N SER A 326 9.58 -12.53 9.32
CA SER A 326 9.07 -12.66 10.69
C SER A 326 9.68 -13.82 11.46
N SER A 327 9.93 -14.95 10.78
CA SER A 327 10.60 -16.10 11.38
C SER A 327 12.05 -15.75 11.72
N VAL A 328 12.77 -15.08 10.81
CA VAL A 328 14.13 -14.58 11.07
C VAL A 328 14.15 -13.68 12.32
N GLN A 329 13.23 -12.70 12.44
CA GLN A 329 13.16 -11.87 13.66
C GLN A 329 12.95 -12.69 14.92
N SER A 330 12.00 -13.62 14.87
CA SER A 330 11.58 -14.38 16.04
C SER A 330 12.70 -15.29 16.51
N TYR A 331 13.36 -15.99 15.57
CA TYR A 331 14.46 -16.89 15.83
C TYR A 331 15.70 -16.13 16.32
N THR A 332 16.11 -15.08 15.61
CA THR A 332 17.25 -14.25 16.02
C THR A 332 16.99 -13.60 17.38
N SER A 333 15.79 -13.07 17.64
CA SER A 333 15.48 -12.46 18.94
C SER A 333 15.48 -13.48 20.08
N ALA A 334 15.01 -14.71 19.84
CA ALA A 334 15.08 -15.78 20.82
C ALA A 334 16.54 -16.18 21.11
N MET A 335 17.33 -16.34 20.06
CA MET A 335 18.75 -16.69 20.15
C MET A 335 19.57 -15.62 20.91
N ILE A 336 19.30 -14.34 20.66
CA ILE A 336 19.97 -13.24 21.39
C ILE A 336 19.70 -13.33 22.89
N LYS A 337 18.45 -13.60 23.30
CA LYS A 337 18.13 -13.75 24.72
C LYS A 337 18.82 -14.95 25.35
N TYR A 338 18.98 -16.04 24.60
CA TYR A 338 19.71 -17.21 25.06
C TYR A 338 21.21 -16.92 25.22
N VAL A 339 21.82 -16.24 24.24
CA VAL A 339 23.23 -15.82 24.31
C VAL A 339 23.50 -14.93 25.52
N HIS A 340 22.58 -14.01 25.86
CA HIS A 340 22.70 -13.19 27.07
C HIS A 340 22.61 -14.01 28.36
N PHE A 341 21.79 -15.07 28.38
CA PHE A 341 21.69 -15.97 29.53
C PHE A 341 22.99 -16.75 29.76
N LEU A 342 23.70 -17.13 28.70
CA LEU A 342 24.95 -17.89 28.81
C LEU A 342 26.12 -17.11 29.44
N GLN A 343 25.99 -15.79 29.64
CA GLN A 343 26.97 -14.94 30.34
C GLN A 343 28.44 -15.15 29.93
N GLY A 344 28.71 -15.37 28.65
CA GLY A 344 30.08 -15.57 28.12
C GLY A 344 30.51 -17.02 27.94
N LYS A 345 29.69 -18.01 28.35
CA LYS A 345 29.89 -19.41 27.97
C LYS A 345 29.80 -19.55 26.45
N PRO A 346 30.81 -20.14 25.76
CA PRO A 346 30.74 -20.36 24.33
C PRO A 346 29.52 -21.21 23.97
N ILE A 347 28.70 -20.72 23.05
CA ILE A 347 27.44 -21.39 22.69
C ILE A 347 27.66 -22.76 22.04
N SER A 348 28.81 -22.98 21.42
CA SER A 348 29.25 -24.28 20.91
C SER A 348 29.48 -25.33 22.00
N LYS A 349 29.72 -24.92 23.25
CA LYS A 349 29.93 -25.79 24.42
C LYS A 349 28.72 -25.86 25.34
N SER A 350 27.60 -25.30 24.93
CA SER A 350 26.37 -25.36 25.72
C SER A 350 25.71 -26.74 25.55
N THR A 351 25.05 -27.24 26.60
CA THR A 351 24.38 -28.56 26.64
C THR A 351 22.86 -28.43 26.72
N ALA A 352 22.15 -29.55 26.64
CA ALA A 352 20.69 -29.56 26.79
C ALA A 352 20.25 -29.08 28.19
N GLU A 353 21.05 -29.34 29.23
CA GLU A 353 20.81 -28.87 30.60
C GLU A 353 20.88 -27.35 30.70
N ASP A 354 21.82 -26.68 30.00
CA ASP A 354 21.84 -25.21 29.96
C ASP A 354 20.57 -24.64 29.32
N VAL A 355 20.06 -25.32 28.29
CA VAL A 355 18.80 -24.92 27.64
C VAL A 355 17.65 -25.08 28.63
N ASN A 356 17.57 -26.20 29.34
CA ASN A 356 16.52 -26.42 30.35
C ASN A 356 16.62 -25.38 31.48
N HIS A 357 17.81 -25.09 32.00
CA HIS A 357 18.01 -24.01 32.99
C HIS A 357 17.60 -22.63 32.45
N TYR A 358 17.84 -22.36 31.17
CA TYR A 358 17.33 -21.16 30.53
C TYR A 358 15.80 -21.12 30.50
N LEU A 359 15.15 -22.25 30.21
CA LEU A 359 13.69 -22.34 30.25
C LEU A 359 13.15 -22.18 31.68
N ASP A 360 13.85 -22.73 32.68
CA ASP A 360 13.52 -22.61 34.11
C ASP A 360 13.60 -21.16 34.60
N SER A 361 14.45 -20.32 34.00
CA SER A 361 14.51 -18.89 34.34
C SER A 361 13.19 -18.15 34.10
N TYR A 362 12.24 -18.76 33.37
CA TYR A 362 10.89 -18.24 33.16
C TYR A 362 9.84 -18.83 34.11
N ALA A 363 10.21 -19.64 35.10
CA ALA A 363 9.29 -20.30 36.02
C ALA A 363 8.41 -19.33 36.80
N ASP A 364 8.98 -18.21 37.28
CA ASP A 364 8.25 -17.19 38.06
C ASP A 364 7.23 -16.40 37.23
N GLN A 365 7.42 -16.34 35.91
CA GLN A 365 6.54 -15.64 34.98
C GLN A 365 6.27 -16.53 33.76
N PRO A 366 5.45 -17.59 33.92
CA PRO A 366 5.25 -18.58 32.88
C PRO A 366 4.74 -17.92 31.59
N ARG A 367 5.39 -18.26 30.48
CA ARG A 367 5.05 -17.72 29.15
C ARG A 367 4.12 -18.66 28.39
N SER A 368 3.58 -18.19 27.26
CA SER A 368 2.75 -19.03 26.39
C SER A 368 3.55 -20.19 25.80
N GLU A 369 2.92 -21.34 25.53
CA GLU A 369 3.57 -22.49 24.87
C GLU A 369 4.29 -22.12 23.55
N SER A 370 3.67 -21.25 22.75
CA SER A 370 4.25 -20.71 21.50
C SER A 370 5.60 -20.02 21.73
N PHE A 371 5.80 -19.37 22.88
CA PHE A 371 7.03 -18.67 23.22
C PHE A 371 8.16 -19.69 23.46
N TYR A 372 7.92 -20.69 24.30
CA TYR A 372 8.87 -21.78 24.55
C TYR A 372 9.20 -22.55 23.28
N ASN A 373 8.20 -22.92 22.48
CA ASN A 373 8.42 -23.61 21.21
C ASN A 373 9.27 -22.77 20.24
N THR A 374 9.09 -21.44 20.20
CA THR A 374 9.92 -20.57 19.35
C THR A 374 11.38 -20.55 19.82
N ILE A 375 11.61 -20.47 21.13
CA ILE A 375 12.96 -20.53 21.72
C ILE A 375 13.62 -21.87 21.39
N ILE A 376 12.96 -22.97 21.73
CA ILE A 376 13.50 -24.32 21.54
C ILE A 376 13.79 -24.57 20.05
N SER A 377 12.89 -24.16 19.15
CA SER A 377 13.13 -24.29 17.71
C SER A 377 14.25 -23.38 17.20
N ALA A 378 14.43 -22.18 17.75
CA ALA A 378 15.52 -21.28 17.39
C ALA A 378 16.89 -21.84 17.81
N ILE A 379 16.95 -22.41 19.02
CA ILE A 379 18.15 -23.05 19.57
C ILE A 379 18.45 -24.35 18.78
N LYS A 380 17.45 -25.21 18.58
CA LYS A 380 17.56 -26.42 17.73
C LYS A 380 18.10 -26.10 16.35
N PHE A 381 17.58 -25.04 15.72
CA PHE A 381 18.06 -24.62 14.39
C PHE A 381 19.55 -24.29 14.38
N TYR A 382 20.08 -23.66 15.43
CA TYR A 382 21.52 -23.39 15.51
C TYR A 382 22.34 -24.67 15.52
N TYR A 383 22.02 -25.59 16.44
CA TYR A 383 22.76 -26.84 16.61
C TYR A 383 22.64 -27.78 15.39
N GLU A 384 21.45 -27.92 14.83
CA GLU A 384 21.20 -28.82 13.70
C GLU A 384 21.63 -28.27 12.35
N LYS A 385 21.53 -26.95 12.12
CA LYS A 385 21.62 -26.36 10.77
C LYS A 385 22.76 -25.39 10.58
N VAL A 386 23.36 -24.86 11.64
CA VAL A 386 24.48 -23.92 11.54
C VAL A 386 25.79 -24.62 11.84
N ILE A 387 25.89 -25.27 13.01
CA ILE A 387 27.13 -25.94 13.41
C ILE A 387 27.14 -27.45 13.11
N PHE A 388 26.00 -28.02 12.72
CA PHE A 388 25.83 -29.43 12.40
C PHE A 388 26.41 -30.35 13.48
N LEU A 389 26.08 -30.10 14.75
CA LEU A 389 26.57 -30.91 15.86
C LEU A 389 25.74 -32.21 15.93
N PRO A 390 26.29 -33.38 15.57
CA PRO A 390 25.52 -34.63 15.54
C PRO A 390 25.21 -35.16 16.94
N ASP A 391 26.05 -34.83 17.93
CA ASP A 391 25.97 -35.35 19.31
C ASP A 391 25.20 -34.44 20.27
N PHE A 392 24.60 -33.33 19.79
CA PHE A 392 23.77 -32.52 20.68
C PHE A 392 22.48 -33.27 21.00
N GLU A 393 22.28 -33.63 22.26
CA GLU A 393 21.12 -34.40 22.74
C GLU A 393 19.84 -33.55 22.81
N LEU A 394 19.36 -33.13 21.65
CA LEU A 394 18.19 -32.26 21.47
C LEU A 394 16.89 -32.84 22.02
N ASP A 395 16.85 -34.14 22.25
CA ASP A 395 15.71 -34.85 22.83
C ASP A 395 15.62 -34.70 24.35
N ARG A 396 16.72 -34.30 25.01
CA ARG A 396 16.73 -33.96 26.45
C ARG A 396 16.20 -32.57 26.77
N ILE A 397 15.91 -31.74 25.74
CA ILE A 397 15.29 -30.43 25.95
C ILE A 397 13.82 -30.63 26.28
N GLU A 398 13.45 -30.29 27.51
CA GLU A 398 12.08 -30.47 27.99
C GLU A 398 11.15 -29.42 27.37
N ARG A 399 10.02 -29.89 26.83
CA ARG A 399 8.99 -29.01 26.27
C ARG A 399 7.84 -28.85 27.25
N PRO A 400 7.27 -27.64 27.38
CA PRO A 400 6.02 -27.47 28.10
C PRO A 400 4.94 -28.39 27.52
N ARG A 401 4.14 -28.99 28.40
CA ARG A 401 3.03 -29.85 27.98
C ARG A 401 2.05 -29.06 27.11
N LYS A 402 1.60 -29.67 26.02
CA LYS A 402 0.63 -29.07 25.10
C LYS A 402 -0.71 -28.85 25.77
N GLY A 403 -1.09 -27.60 25.96
CA GLY A 403 -2.44 -27.23 26.39
C GLY A 403 -3.37 -27.18 25.17
N LYS A 404 -4.38 -28.06 25.09
CA LYS A 404 -5.43 -27.95 24.06
C LYS A 404 -6.46 -26.91 24.52
N THR A 405 -6.34 -25.68 24.04
CA THR A 405 -7.39 -24.68 24.20
C THR A 405 -8.32 -24.72 23.00
N LEU A 406 -9.63 -24.76 23.25
CA LEU A 406 -10.62 -24.66 22.17
C LEU A 406 -10.58 -23.24 21.60
N PRO A 407 -10.65 -23.07 20.26
CA PRO A 407 -10.75 -21.75 19.66
C PRO A 407 -11.96 -21.01 20.22
N THR A 408 -11.78 -19.75 20.57
CA THR A 408 -12.91 -18.89 20.91
C THR A 408 -13.72 -18.62 19.63
N ILE A 409 -14.95 -19.11 19.58
CA ILE A 409 -15.91 -18.82 18.50
C ILE A 409 -16.97 -17.84 19.01
N LEU A 410 -17.37 -16.91 18.14
CA LEU A 410 -18.47 -15.98 18.38
C LEU A 410 -19.71 -16.54 17.69
N SER A 411 -20.87 -16.37 18.32
CA SER A 411 -22.16 -16.69 17.69
C SER A 411 -22.42 -15.76 16.48
N ARG A 412 -23.28 -16.19 15.55
CA ARG A 412 -23.70 -15.37 14.40
C ARG A 412 -24.24 -14.00 14.83
N GLY A 413 -25.05 -13.95 15.90
CA GLY A 413 -25.58 -12.70 16.45
C GLY A 413 -24.52 -11.80 17.10
N GLU A 414 -23.49 -12.35 17.75
CA GLU A 414 -22.35 -11.56 18.23
C GLU A 414 -21.56 -10.95 17.08
N VAL A 415 -21.31 -11.72 16.01
CA VAL A 415 -20.63 -11.22 14.81
C VAL A 415 -21.46 -10.13 14.14
N GLU A 416 -22.76 -10.34 13.95
CA GLU A 416 -23.69 -9.36 13.39
C GLU A 416 -23.67 -8.04 14.17
N LYS A 417 -23.81 -8.08 15.51
CA LYS A 417 -23.71 -6.89 16.37
C LYS A 417 -22.36 -6.18 16.18
N MET A 418 -21.25 -6.93 16.15
CA MET A 418 -19.92 -6.40 15.95
C MET A 418 -19.75 -5.69 14.60
N LEU A 419 -20.34 -6.24 13.54
CA LEU A 419 -20.33 -5.65 12.21
C LEU A 419 -21.19 -4.36 12.16
N HIS A 420 -22.38 -4.36 12.75
CA HIS A 420 -23.28 -3.21 12.77
C HIS A 420 -22.79 -2.03 13.63
N CYS A 421 -22.12 -2.29 14.76
CA CYS A 421 -21.57 -1.21 15.60
C CYS A 421 -20.42 -0.45 14.93
N THR A 422 -19.77 -1.06 13.93
CA THR A 422 -18.61 -0.45 13.26
C THR A 422 -19.10 0.62 12.26
N LYS A 423 -18.71 1.88 12.46
CA LYS A 423 -19.18 3.01 11.64
C LYS A 423 -18.29 3.36 10.44
N ASN A 424 -16.99 3.13 10.55
CA ASN A 424 -16.04 3.54 9.52
C ASN A 424 -16.07 2.55 8.35
N LEU A 425 -16.41 3.02 7.14
CA LEU A 425 -16.61 2.16 5.97
C LEU A 425 -15.36 1.32 5.61
N LYS A 426 -14.15 1.86 5.77
CA LYS A 426 -12.90 1.09 5.58
C LYS A 426 -12.81 -0.05 6.60
N HIS A 427 -13.17 0.21 7.85
CA HIS A 427 -13.16 -0.80 8.92
C HIS A 427 -14.22 -1.87 8.71
N ILE A 428 -15.45 -1.47 8.35
CA ILE A 428 -16.54 -2.38 7.96
C ILE A 428 -16.06 -3.30 6.84
N SER A 429 -15.53 -2.75 5.76
CA SER A 429 -15.04 -3.51 4.60
C SER A 429 -13.98 -4.54 5.00
N MET A 430 -13.03 -4.17 5.87
CA MET A 430 -12.02 -5.10 6.37
C MET A 430 -12.61 -6.23 7.22
N LEU A 431 -13.53 -5.93 8.13
CA LEU A 431 -14.18 -6.95 8.98
C LEU A 431 -15.04 -7.91 8.15
N TYR A 432 -15.81 -7.38 7.21
CA TYR A 432 -16.63 -8.18 6.28
C TYR A 432 -15.75 -9.07 5.43
N ALA A 433 -14.62 -8.58 4.91
CA ALA A 433 -13.68 -9.37 4.12
C ALA A 433 -13.04 -10.52 4.92
N ILE A 434 -12.69 -10.29 6.18
CA ILE A 434 -12.17 -11.36 7.06
C ILE A 434 -13.25 -12.42 7.31
N TYR A 435 -14.47 -11.99 7.64
CA TYR A 435 -15.54 -12.90 8.06
C TYR A 435 -16.22 -13.63 6.89
N SER A 436 -16.41 -13.00 5.73
CA SER A 436 -17.11 -13.63 4.60
C SER A 436 -16.19 -14.43 3.67
N SER A 437 -14.91 -14.06 3.57
CA SER A 437 -13.94 -14.72 2.68
C SER A 437 -12.86 -15.48 3.46
N GLY A 438 -12.94 -15.48 4.79
CA GLY A 438 -12.03 -16.22 5.67
C GLY A 438 -10.58 -15.77 5.57
N LEU A 439 -10.26 -14.53 5.19
CA LEU A 439 -8.89 -14.08 4.92
C LEU A 439 -8.00 -14.04 6.17
N ARG A 440 -6.70 -14.36 6.02
CA ARG A 440 -5.69 -14.03 7.06
C ARG A 440 -5.44 -12.53 7.08
N LEU A 441 -4.97 -12.00 8.20
CA LEU A 441 -4.62 -10.57 8.32
C LEU A 441 -3.61 -10.12 7.25
N SER A 442 -2.55 -10.90 7.05
CA SER A 442 -1.53 -10.59 6.02
C SER A 442 -2.07 -10.69 4.60
N GLU A 443 -3.04 -11.57 4.37
CA GLU A 443 -3.69 -11.72 3.06
C GLU A 443 -4.60 -10.52 2.78
N LEU A 444 -5.44 -10.13 3.75
CA LEU A 444 -6.29 -8.94 3.69
C LEU A 444 -5.48 -7.68 3.35
N LEU A 445 -4.38 -7.46 4.06
CA LEU A 445 -3.50 -6.30 3.82
C LEU A 445 -2.72 -6.41 2.51
N GLY A 446 -2.48 -7.64 2.06
CA GLY A 446 -1.84 -7.97 0.79
C GLY A 446 -2.74 -7.87 -0.44
N LEU A 447 -4.06 -7.73 -0.26
CA LEU A 447 -4.99 -7.61 -1.37
C LEU A 447 -4.72 -6.34 -2.16
N ARG A 448 -4.63 -6.48 -3.48
CA ARG A 448 -4.59 -5.37 -4.42
C ARG A 448 -5.96 -5.16 -5.03
N LEU A 449 -6.17 -3.97 -5.58
CA LEU A 449 -7.42 -3.61 -6.24
C LEU A 449 -7.75 -4.59 -7.40
N GLN A 450 -6.73 -4.97 -8.16
CA GLN A 450 -6.78 -5.94 -9.27
C GLN A 450 -7.03 -7.40 -8.85
N ASP A 451 -6.90 -7.73 -7.56
CA ASP A 451 -7.08 -9.11 -7.09
C ASP A 451 -8.57 -9.42 -6.82
N ILE A 452 -9.47 -8.44 -6.96
CA ILE A 452 -10.91 -8.62 -6.82
C ILE A 452 -11.54 -8.85 -8.19
N HIS A 453 -12.12 -10.02 -8.41
CA HIS A 453 -12.82 -10.40 -9.63
C HIS A 453 -14.33 -10.17 -9.44
N TRP A 454 -14.81 -9.01 -9.86
CA TRP A 454 -16.19 -8.54 -9.65
C TRP A 454 -17.23 -9.26 -10.50
N ASP A 455 -16.83 -9.75 -11.67
CA ASP A 455 -17.66 -10.51 -12.60
C ASP A 455 -17.93 -11.93 -12.09
N ARG A 456 -16.96 -12.53 -11.39
CA ARG A 456 -16.99 -13.91 -10.90
C ARG A 456 -17.29 -14.05 -9.42
N ASP A 457 -17.50 -12.93 -8.72
CA ASP A 457 -17.67 -12.90 -7.27
C ASP A 457 -16.56 -13.66 -6.52
N GLN A 458 -15.31 -13.35 -6.91
CA GLN A 458 -14.12 -14.03 -6.38
C GLN A 458 -13.04 -13.04 -5.99
N ILE A 459 -12.20 -13.47 -5.03
CA ILE A 459 -11.00 -12.75 -4.60
C ILE A 459 -9.80 -13.68 -4.81
N LEU A 460 -8.82 -13.21 -5.56
CA LEU A 460 -7.53 -13.87 -5.74
C LEU A 460 -6.61 -13.57 -4.55
N VAL A 461 -6.34 -14.59 -3.73
CA VAL A 461 -5.39 -14.46 -2.64
C VAL A 461 -4.03 -14.97 -3.10
N LYS A 462 -3.09 -14.04 -3.34
CA LYS A 462 -1.72 -14.36 -3.76
C LYS A 462 -0.80 -14.70 -2.60
N GLY A 463 0.11 -15.67 -2.80
CA GLY A 463 1.21 -15.94 -1.89
C GLY A 463 0.77 -16.33 -0.48
N GLY A 464 -0.28 -17.17 -0.37
CA GLY A 464 -0.75 -17.71 0.90
C GLY A 464 0.29 -18.59 1.61
N LYS A 465 -0.09 -19.27 2.70
CA LYS A 465 0.82 -20.17 3.44
C LYS A 465 1.44 -21.21 2.47
N GLY A 466 2.77 -21.16 2.30
CA GLY A 466 3.49 -22.01 1.35
C GLY A 466 3.60 -21.44 -0.08
N ASN A 467 3.36 -20.14 -0.25
CA ASN A 467 3.42 -19.41 -1.52
C ASN A 467 2.46 -19.95 -2.59
N LYS A 468 1.28 -20.40 -2.16
CA LYS A 468 0.21 -20.88 -3.06
C LYS A 468 -0.89 -19.84 -3.18
N ASP A 469 -1.36 -19.67 -4.41
CA ASP A 469 -2.49 -18.83 -4.73
C ASP A 469 -3.79 -19.61 -4.57
N ARG A 470 -4.88 -18.92 -4.22
CA ARG A 470 -6.23 -19.52 -4.16
C ARG A 470 -7.31 -18.49 -4.47
N MET A 471 -8.44 -18.98 -4.98
CA MET A 471 -9.68 -18.20 -5.07
C MET A 471 -10.48 -18.35 -3.78
N VAL A 472 -11.05 -17.24 -3.30
CA VAL A 472 -12.05 -17.25 -2.23
C VAL A 472 -13.30 -16.49 -2.68
N MET A 473 -14.44 -16.80 -2.08
CA MET A 473 -15.72 -16.16 -2.42
C MET A 473 -15.75 -14.67 -2.04
N LEU A 474 -16.42 -13.87 -2.87
CA LEU A 474 -16.84 -12.51 -2.58
C LEU A 474 -18.36 -12.52 -2.34
N SER A 475 -18.79 -12.43 -1.09
CA SER A 475 -20.22 -12.33 -0.77
C SER A 475 -20.84 -11.10 -1.44
N GLN A 476 -22.10 -11.18 -1.89
CA GLN A 476 -22.81 -10.04 -2.49
C GLN A 476 -22.86 -8.84 -1.54
N VAL A 477 -23.07 -9.09 -0.25
CA VAL A 477 -23.06 -8.02 0.77
C VAL A 477 -21.68 -7.37 0.85
N LEU A 478 -20.60 -8.17 0.82
CA LEU A 478 -19.24 -7.63 0.79
C LEU A 478 -18.97 -6.86 -0.49
N LYS A 479 -19.47 -7.33 -1.64
CA LYS A 479 -19.34 -6.67 -2.94
C LYS A 479 -19.93 -5.27 -2.90
N GLU A 480 -21.14 -5.11 -2.37
CA GLU A 480 -21.79 -3.81 -2.21
C GLU A 480 -21.00 -2.88 -1.29
N VAL A 481 -20.58 -3.37 -0.12
CA VAL A 481 -19.78 -2.59 0.83
C VAL A 481 -18.43 -2.20 0.23
N MET A 482 -17.77 -3.11 -0.50
CA MET A 482 -16.50 -2.84 -1.17
C MET A 482 -16.67 -1.80 -2.30
N ARG A 483 -17.79 -1.80 -3.03
CA ARG A 483 -18.09 -0.75 -4.04
C ARG A 483 -18.14 0.62 -3.40
N MET A 484 -18.92 0.77 -2.33
CA MET A 484 -19.01 2.02 -1.57
C MET A 484 -17.63 2.46 -1.07
N TYR A 485 -16.84 1.51 -0.57
CA TYR A 485 -15.50 1.76 -0.07
C TYR A 485 -14.55 2.25 -1.17
N VAL A 486 -14.51 1.56 -2.31
CA VAL A 486 -13.64 1.94 -3.44
C VAL A 486 -14.03 3.32 -3.99
N ASP A 487 -15.32 3.63 -4.09
CA ASP A 487 -15.80 4.94 -4.54
C ASP A 487 -15.43 6.07 -3.57
N GLN A 488 -15.50 5.82 -2.26
CA GLN A 488 -15.21 6.82 -1.23
C GLN A 488 -13.70 7.03 -1.05
N TYR A 489 -12.92 5.95 -0.92
CA TYR A 489 -11.50 6.02 -0.57
C TYR A 489 -10.57 6.05 -1.78
N LYS A 490 -11.03 5.57 -2.95
CA LYS A 490 -10.28 5.55 -4.22
C LYS A 490 -8.86 5.00 -4.05
N PRO A 491 -8.73 3.75 -3.54
CA PRO A 491 -7.44 3.09 -3.43
C PRO A 491 -6.75 3.01 -4.80
N VAL A 492 -5.43 3.07 -4.82
CA VAL A 492 -4.62 3.08 -6.05
C VAL A 492 -4.02 1.72 -6.33
N TYR A 493 -3.37 1.13 -5.32
CA TYR A 493 -2.61 -0.11 -5.49
C TYR A 493 -3.08 -1.19 -4.53
N TRP A 494 -2.98 -0.91 -3.23
CA TRP A 494 -3.49 -1.80 -2.19
C TRP A 494 -4.98 -1.58 -2.06
N LEU A 495 -5.76 -2.64 -1.87
CA LEU A 495 -7.18 -2.48 -1.60
C LEU A 495 -7.39 -1.68 -0.31
N PHE A 496 -6.62 -1.97 0.73
CA PHE A 496 -6.63 -1.24 2.00
C PHE A 496 -5.32 -0.49 2.23
N GLU A 497 -5.33 0.80 1.94
CA GLU A 497 -4.18 1.70 2.11
C GLU A 497 -4.15 2.37 3.50
N GLY A 498 -2.94 2.66 3.97
CA GLY A 498 -2.65 3.46 5.15
C GLY A 498 -3.07 4.92 5.01
N ALA A 499 -2.84 5.72 6.05
CA ALA A 499 -3.20 7.14 6.05
C ALA A 499 -2.45 7.95 4.98
N ASP A 500 -1.25 7.49 4.62
CA ASP A 500 -0.40 8.10 3.60
C ASP A 500 -0.79 7.75 2.15
N GLN A 501 -1.74 6.82 1.95
CA GLN A 501 -2.21 6.36 0.63
C GLN A 501 -1.09 5.75 -0.25
N LYS A 502 0.05 5.40 0.34
CA LYS A 502 1.19 4.79 -0.37
C LYS A 502 1.49 3.39 0.15
N HIS A 503 1.27 3.17 1.44
CA HIS A 503 1.55 1.89 2.08
C HIS A 503 0.28 1.11 2.38
N GLN A 504 0.44 -0.19 2.59
CA GLN A 504 -0.61 -1.05 3.15
C GLN A 504 -1.08 -0.52 4.49
N TYR A 505 -2.35 -0.73 4.79
CA TYR A 505 -2.88 -0.54 6.14
C TYR A 505 -2.10 -1.41 7.14
N SER A 506 -1.93 -0.95 8.38
CA SER A 506 -1.02 -1.62 9.31
C SER A 506 -1.69 -2.80 10.05
N ASP A 507 -0.93 -3.88 10.28
CA ASP A 507 -1.39 -5.04 11.06
C ASP A 507 -1.95 -4.63 12.43
N ARG A 508 -1.22 -3.76 13.14
CA ARG A 508 -1.61 -3.28 14.47
C ARG A 508 -2.92 -2.50 14.44
N SER A 509 -3.12 -1.70 13.40
CA SER A 509 -4.35 -0.94 13.22
C SER A 509 -5.56 -1.86 13.01
N VAL A 510 -5.46 -2.89 12.15
CA VAL A 510 -6.57 -3.85 11.97
C VAL A 510 -6.89 -4.59 13.27
N GLN A 511 -5.87 -5.00 14.03
CA GLN A 511 -6.08 -5.64 15.33
C GLN A 511 -6.80 -4.71 16.31
N GLN A 512 -6.47 -3.42 16.32
CA GLN A 512 -7.16 -2.42 17.14
C GLN A 512 -8.61 -2.21 16.68
N VAL A 513 -8.85 -2.19 15.37
CA VAL A 513 -10.20 -2.11 14.79
C VAL A 513 -11.06 -3.28 15.28
N VAL A 514 -10.56 -4.51 15.19
CA VAL A 514 -11.28 -5.70 15.68
C VAL A 514 -11.57 -5.61 17.18
N ARG A 515 -10.57 -5.23 18.00
CA ARG A 515 -10.77 -5.10 19.45
C ARG A 515 -11.81 -4.03 19.79
N ARG A 516 -11.78 -2.90 19.08
CA ARG A 516 -12.72 -1.80 19.27
C ARG A 516 -14.14 -2.23 18.90
N ALA A 517 -14.32 -2.84 17.74
CA ALA A 517 -15.63 -3.33 17.29
C ALA A 517 -16.21 -4.37 18.26
N ALA A 518 -15.37 -5.30 18.76
CA ALA A 518 -15.80 -6.26 19.77
C ALA A 518 -16.24 -5.59 21.08
N LYS A 519 -15.48 -4.59 21.55
CA LYS A 519 -15.83 -3.81 22.74
C LYS A 519 -17.15 -3.04 22.55
N GLU A 520 -17.32 -2.38 21.42
CA GLU A 520 -18.54 -1.63 21.08
C GLU A 520 -19.78 -2.54 20.94
N ALA A 521 -19.58 -3.82 20.61
CA ALA A 521 -20.64 -4.82 20.58
C ALA A 521 -20.91 -5.53 21.93
N GLY A 522 -20.22 -5.13 23.01
CA GLY A 522 -20.39 -5.73 24.33
C GLY A 522 -19.77 -7.12 24.47
N ILE A 523 -18.85 -7.51 23.58
CA ILE A 523 -18.19 -8.82 23.61
C ILE A 523 -17.02 -8.76 24.61
N LEU A 524 -17.18 -9.43 25.75
CA LEU A 524 -16.19 -9.42 26.84
C LEU A 524 -14.93 -10.24 26.54
N ARG A 525 -15.07 -11.28 25.70
CA ARG A 525 -13.98 -12.18 25.34
C ARG A 525 -13.01 -11.53 24.36
N LYS A 526 -11.76 -11.98 24.36
CA LYS A 526 -10.71 -11.45 23.48
C LYS A 526 -10.97 -11.86 22.02
N VAL A 527 -11.28 -10.89 21.17
CA VAL A 527 -11.47 -11.08 19.72
C VAL A 527 -10.24 -10.59 18.95
N THR A 528 -9.84 -11.36 17.94
CA THR A 528 -8.75 -11.04 17.02
C THR A 528 -9.18 -11.31 15.57
N PRO A 529 -8.45 -10.82 14.55
CA PRO A 529 -8.73 -11.21 13.16
C PRO A 529 -8.81 -12.73 12.95
N HIS A 530 -7.98 -13.49 13.69
CA HIS A 530 -8.01 -14.95 13.62
C HIS A 530 -9.31 -15.55 14.20
N THR A 531 -9.84 -14.95 15.26
CA THR A 531 -11.16 -15.30 15.83
C THR A 531 -12.25 -15.19 14.78
N LEU A 532 -12.33 -14.09 14.02
CA LEU A 532 -13.32 -13.92 12.95
C LEU A 532 -13.16 -14.95 11.83
N ARG A 533 -11.92 -15.26 11.46
CA ARG A 533 -11.63 -16.32 10.48
C ARG A 533 -12.03 -17.71 10.99
N HIS A 534 -11.87 -17.98 12.28
CA HIS A 534 -12.38 -19.21 12.88
C HIS A 534 -13.91 -19.24 12.88
N CYS A 535 -14.57 -18.13 13.19
CA CYS A 535 -16.03 -18.02 13.12
C CYS A 535 -16.54 -18.30 11.70
N PHE A 536 -15.88 -17.78 10.67
CA PHE A 536 -16.19 -18.11 9.28
C PHE A 536 -16.17 -19.62 9.02
N ALA A 537 -15.07 -20.28 9.41
CA ALA A 537 -14.89 -21.71 9.18
C ALA A 537 -15.93 -22.55 9.94
N THR A 538 -16.15 -22.27 11.22
CA THR A 538 -17.13 -22.97 12.05
C THR A 538 -18.55 -22.72 11.54
N HIS A 539 -18.90 -21.49 11.16
CA HIS A 539 -20.25 -21.18 10.66
C HIS A 539 -20.54 -21.80 9.28
N LEU A 540 -19.54 -21.97 8.41
CA LEU A 540 -19.67 -22.74 7.17
C LEU A 540 -19.90 -24.23 7.47
N LEU A 541 -19.14 -24.78 8.42
CA LEU A 541 -19.29 -26.18 8.83
C LEU A 541 -20.67 -26.44 9.45
N ASP A 542 -21.13 -25.54 10.34
CA ASP A 542 -22.48 -25.57 10.91
C ASP A 542 -23.57 -25.38 9.84
N GLY A 543 -23.26 -24.65 8.77
CA GLY A 543 -24.12 -24.49 7.59
C GLY A 543 -24.15 -25.70 6.66
N GLY A 544 -23.39 -26.76 6.95
CA GLY A 544 -23.36 -27.99 6.17
C GLY A 544 -22.29 -28.07 5.09
N THR A 545 -21.41 -27.08 4.97
CA THR A 545 -20.32 -27.10 3.97
C THR A 545 -19.30 -28.18 4.30
N ASP A 546 -18.92 -28.98 3.29
CA ASP A 546 -17.89 -30.02 3.44
C ASP A 546 -16.54 -29.42 3.86
N ILE A 547 -15.91 -30.07 4.83
CA ILE A 547 -14.64 -29.67 5.44
C ILE A 547 -13.49 -29.54 4.42
N ARG A 548 -13.52 -30.29 3.32
CA ARG A 548 -12.55 -30.19 2.22
C ARG A 548 -12.67 -28.85 1.49
N TYR A 549 -13.88 -28.38 1.19
CA TYR A 549 -14.06 -27.04 0.62
C TYR A 549 -13.64 -25.95 1.61
N ILE A 550 -13.94 -26.12 2.90
CA ILE A 550 -13.47 -25.19 3.94
C ILE A 550 -11.94 -25.17 4.01
N GLN A 551 -11.28 -26.32 3.90
CA GLN A 551 -9.82 -26.43 3.86
C GLN A 551 -9.22 -25.62 2.68
N ASP A 552 -9.82 -25.75 1.50
CA ASP A 552 -9.37 -25.06 0.29
C ASP A 552 -9.58 -23.55 0.39
N LEU A 553 -10.75 -23.10 0.84
CA LEU A 553 -11.06 -21.68 1.07
C LEU A 553 -10.10 -21.04 2.07
N LEU A 554 -9.73 -21.76 3.13
CA LEU A 554 -8.76 -21.31 4.11
C LEU A 554 -7.30 -21.46 3.62
N GLY A 555 -7.04 -22.23 2.57
CA GLY A 555 -5.68 -22.52 2.11
C GLY A 555 -4.86 -23.23 3.20
N HIS A 556 -5.40 -24.30 3.76
CA HIS A 556 -4.72 -25.15 4.73
C HIS A 556 -4.05 -26.32 4.00
N LYS A 557 -2.72 -26.44 4.13
CA LYS A 557 -1.96 -27.56 3.53
C LYS A 557 -2.36 -28.91 4.13
N ASP A 558 -2.59 -28.94 5.44
CA ASP A 558 -2.93 -30.15 6.19
C ASP A 558 -4.36 -30.01 6.75
N ILE A 559 -5.19 -31.00 6.46
CA ILE A 559 -6.57 -31.11 6.92
C ILE A 559 -6.67 -31.13 8.45
N LYS A 560 -5.63 -31.60 9.17
CA LYS A 560 -5.58 -31.54 10.64
C LYS A 560 -5.78 -30.13 11.18
N THR A 561 -5.35 -29.12 10.42
CA THR A 561 -5.55 -27.71 10.79
C THR A 561 -7.03 -27.29 10.71
N THR A 562 -7.79 -27.89 9.79
CA THR A 562 -9.22 -27.63 9.59
C THR A 562 -10.08 -28.48 10.51
N LEU A 563 -9.64 -29.70 10.88
CA LEU A 563 -10.33 -30.56 11.84
C LEU A 563 -10.50 -29.91 13.23
N VAL A 564 -9.69 -28.92 13.58
CA VAL A 564 -9.89 -28.16 14.84
C VAL A 564 -11.31 -27.57 14.94
N TYR A 565 -11.96 -27.25 13.81
CA TYR A 565 -13.32 -26.71 13.79
C TYR A 565 -14.41 -27.75 14.06
N THR A 566 -14.16 -29.04 13.84
CA THR A 566 -15.14 -30.10 14.10
C THR A 566 -15.37 -30.34 15.59
N HIS A 567 -14.46 -29.86 16.45
CA HIS A 567 -14.65 -29.94 17.90
C HIS A 567 -15.55 -28.83 18.46
N VAL A 568 -15.88 -27.81 17.64
CA VAL A 568 -16.65 -26.64 18.08
C VAL A 568 -18.01 -26.55 17.38
N THR A 569 -18.25 -27.37 16.36
CA THR A 569 -19.56 -27.43 15.69
C THR A 569 -20.64 -27.92 16.66
N THR A 570 -21.82 -27.33 16.53
CA THR A 570 -23.00 -27.71 17.33
C THR A 570 -23.86 -28.76 16.63
N ARG A 571 -23.47 -29.17 15.42
CA ARG A 571 -24.21 -30.15 14.63
C ARG A 571 -24.33 -31.45 15.40
N ARG A 572 -25.55 -31.80 15.77
CA ARG A 572 -25.83 -32.98 16.59
C ARG A 572 -25.76 -34.22 15.70
N ILE A 573 -25.19 -35.29 16.22
CA ILE A 573 -25.19 -36.62 15.59
C ILE A 573 -26.62 -37.04 15.18
N SER A 574 -27.65 -36.53 15.87
CA SER A 574 -29.08 -36.76 15.57
C SER A 574 -29.56 -36.21 14.23
N GLU A 575 -28.84 -35.28 13.59
CA GLU A 575 -29.18 -34.77 12.25
C GLU A 575 -28.58 -35.63 11.12
N ILE A 576 -27.71 -36.59 11.47
CA ILE A 576 -27.13 -37.53 10.51
C ILE A 576 -28.10 -38.69 10.36
N THR A 577 -28.87 -38.69 9.27
CA THR A 577 -29.78 -39.78 8.91
C THR A 577 -28.96 -41.05 8.64
N SER A 578 -29.37 -42.18 9.24
CA SER A 578 -28.70 -43.47 9.00
C SER A 578 -28.82 -43.85 7.53
N PRO A 579 -27.78 -44.42 6.90
CA PRO A 579 -27.90 -45.01 5.56
C PRO A 579 -29.03 -46.05 5.49
N LEU A 580 -29.30 -46.76 6.59
CA LEU A 580 -30.40 -47.73 6.67
C LEU A 580 -31.77 -47.08 6.49
N ASP A 581 -31.95 -45.87 7.04
CA ASP A 581 -33.21 -45.11 6.95
C ASP A 581 -33.43 -44.51 5.56
N GLN A 582 -32.38 -44.49 4.72
CA GLN A 582 -32.43 -44.08 3.32
C GLN A 582 -32.70 -45.26 2.37
N LEU A 583 -32.61 -46.49 2.85
CA LEU A 583 -32.95 -47.67 2.08
C LEU A 583 -34.47 -47.88 2.12
N ASN A 584 -35.07 -48.12 0.95
CA ASN A 584 -36.50 -48.37 0.83
C ASN A 584 -36.85 -49.82 1.25
N LEU A 585 -36.64 -50.14 2.52
CA LEU A 585 -36.79 -51.50 3.09
C LEU A 585 -38.23 -51.85 3.47
N LYS A 586 -39.19 -50.93 3.30
CA LYS A 586 -40.60 -51.12 3.68
C LYS A 586 -41.41 -52.07 2.77
N ASN A 587 -40.83 -52.64 1.72
CA ASN A 587 -41.54 -53.50 0.76
C ASN A 587 -41.27 -55.01 0.92
N ARG A 588 -40.75 -55.49 2.06
CA ARG A 588 -40.44 -56.91 2.25
C ARG A 588 -41.57 -57.77 2.84
N GLU A 589 -42.73 -57.19 3.20
CA GLU A 589 -43.83 -57.95 3.83
C GLU A 589 -44.94 -58.42 2.87
N ASP A 590 -44.87 -58.13 1.55
CA ASP A 590 -45.94 -58.52 0.61
C ASP A 590 -45.62 -59.70 -0.33
N GLU A 591 -44.42 -60.29 -0.28
CA GLU A 591 -44.17 -61.58 -0.96
C GLU A 591 -44.43 -62.74 -0.01
N LYS A 592 -45.72 -63.04 0.21
CA LYS A 592 -46.13 -64.36 0.73
C LYS A 592 -45.48 -65.46 -0.14
N PRO A 593 -44.97 -66.55 0.46
CA PRO A 593 -44.46 -67.66 -0.32
C PRO A 593 -45.60 -68.23 -1.15
N LYS A 594 -45.41 -68.33 -2.47
CA LYS A 594 -46.30 -69.09 -3.35
C LYS A 594 -46.16 -70.56 -2.98
N GLU A 595 -47.20 -71.12 -2.37
CA GLU A 595 -47.44 -72.57 -2.32
C GLU A 595 -47.62 -73.15 -3.73
#